data_AF-M5FR59-F1
#
_entry.id   AF-M5FR59-F1
#
_cell.length_a   1.000
_cell.length_b   1.000
_cell.length_c   1.000
_cell.angle_alpha   90.00
_cell.angle_beta   90.00
_cell.angle_gamma   90.00
#
_symmetry.space_group_name_H-M   'P 1'
#
loop_
_entity.id
_entity.type
_entity.pdbx_description
1 polymer ?
#
loop_
_entity_poly.entity_id
_entity_poly.type
_entity_poly.pdbx_seq_one_letter_code
_entity_poly.pdbx_strand_id
1 'polypeptide(L)'
;VYAAQKYKPADRCMKPVLTITPESVKIQRHFPSDPLAMLPPLPDTQSTFIPGNQLTLERFAELKINKYRFLWPEEEKLMAWVLHTHKQAFAWNKQEMGLFCSDYFNLV
;
A
#
# COMPACT_ATOMS: atom_id res chain seq x y z
N VAL A 1 38.44 -12.95 -5.46
CA VAL A 1 38.83 -11.77 -6.26
C VAL A 1 37.56 -11.20 -6.88
N TYR A 2 37.00 -10.13 -6.32
CA TYR A 2 35.91 -9.42 -6.97
C TYR A 2 36.53 -8.59 -8.09
N ALA A 3 36.28 -8.95 -9.35
CA ALA A 3 36.70 -8.12 -10.46
C ALA A 3 35.97 -6.77 -10.34
N ALA A 4 36.72 -5.68 -10.19
CA ALA A 4 36.17 -4.33 -10.25
C ALA A 4 35.63 -4.09 -11.66
N GLN A 5 34.35 -4.41 -11.88
CA GLN A 5 33.70 -4.12 -13.15
C GLN A 5 33.59 -2.61 -13.28
N LYS A 6 34.28 -2.03 -14.27
CA LYS A 6 34.13 -0.62 -14.61
C LYS A 6 32.69 -0.38 -15.03
N TYR A 7 32.08 0.65 -14.44
CA TYR A 7 30.73 1.09 -14.80
C TYR A 7 30.66 1.40 -16.30
N LYS A 8 29.55 1.04 -16.95
CA LYS A 8 29.36 1.23 -18.39
C LYS A 8 29.41 2.73 -18.72
N PRO A 9 30.29 3.20 -19.62
CA PRO A 9 30.41 4.62 -19.90
C PRO A 9 29.17 5.12 -20.64
N ALA A 10 28.84 6.41 -20.43
CA ALA A 10 27.55 6.99 -20.83
C ALA A 10 27.33 6.96 -22.35
N ASP A 11 28.39 7.10 -23.14
CA ASP A 11 28.42 6.97 -24.61
C ASP A 11 27.98 5.58 -25.10
N ARG A 12 28.19 4.54 -24.29
CA ARG A 12 27.77 3.16 -24.57
C ARG A 12 26.40 2.81 -23.99
N CYS A 13 25.76 3.73 -23.27
CA CYS A 13 24.46 3.50 -22.66
C CYS A 13 23.35 3.60 -23.72
N MET A 14 22.97 2.46 -24.29
CA MET A 14 21.81 2.37 -25.17
C MET A 14 20.52 2.36 -24.36
N LYS A 15 19.64 3.33 -24.63
CA LYS A 15 18.27 3.33 -24.13
C LYS A 15 17.38 2.66 -25.18
N PRO A 16 16.72 1.54 -24.87
CA PRO A 16 15.80 0.92 -25.83
C PRO A 16 14.68 1.89 -26.17
N VAL A 17 14.21 1.85 -27.41
CA VAL A 17 13.04 2.62 -27.84
C VAL A 17 11.82 2.01 -27.16
N LEU A 18 11.04 2.86 -26.49
CA LEU A 18 9.79 2.45 -25.85
C LEU A 18 8.86 1.90 -26.92
N THR A 19 8.63 0.59 -26.86
CA THR A 19 7.75 -0.15 -27.77
C THR A 19 6.51 -0.61 -27.00
N ILE A 20 5.43 -0.96 -27.70
CA ILE A 20 4.22 -1.52 -27.08
C ILE A 20 4.58 -2.84 -26.40
N THR A 21 4.20 -3.00 -25.13
CA THR A 21 4.37 -4.24 -24.38
C THR A 21 3.56 -5.35 -25.06
N PRO A 22 4.20 -6.48 -25.46
CA PRO A 22 3.48 -7.57 -26.12
C PRO A 22 2.43 -8.17 -25.19
N GLU A 23 1.30 -8.61 -25.75
CA GLU A 23 0.18 -9.16 -24.96
C GLU A 23 0.61 -10.38 -24.12
N SER A 24 1.54 -11.20 -24.63
CA SER A 24 2.03 -12.40 -23.97
C SER A 24 2.74 -12.17 -22.63
N VAL A 25 3.24 -10.95 -22.38
CA VAL A 25 3.91 -10.58 -21.12
C VAL A 25 3.06 -9.64 -20.27
N LYS A 26 1.81 -9.35 -20.69
CA LYS A 26 0.90 -8.55 -19.87
C LYS A 26 0.34 -9.41 -18.74
N ILE A 27 0.52 -8.92 -17.53
CA ILE A 27 -0.07 -9.52 -16.33
C ILE A 27 -1.57 -9.17 -16.33
N GLN A 28 -2.43 -10.16 -16.57
CA GLN A 28 -3.87 -10.02 -16.41
C GLN A 28 -4.25 -10.22 -14.93
N ARG A 29 -5.00 -9.27 -14.39
CA ARG A 29 -5.53 -9.32 -13.02
C ARG A 29 -7.00 -9.70 -13.06
N HIS A 30 -7.36 -10.74 -12.33
CA HIS A 30 -8.74 -11.18 -12.18
C HIS A 30 -9.20 -11.00 -10.73
N PHE A 31 -10.46 -10.66 -10.53
CA PHE A 31 -11.07 -10.59 -9.21
C PHE A 31 -12.00 -11.81 -9.07
N PRO A 32 -11.57 -12.87 -8.38
CA PRO A 32 -12.38 -14.10 -8.24
C PRO A 32 -13.66 -13.85 -7.43
N SER A 33 -13.66 -12.82 -6.59
CA SER A 33 -14.79 -12.38 -5.76
C SER A 33 -14.81 -10.85 -5.69
N ASP A 34 -15.95 -10.27 -5.33
CA ASP A 34 -16.08 -8.82 -5.13
C ASP A 34 -15.19 -8.35 -3.96
N PRO A 35 -14.16 -7.51 -4.22
CA PRO A 35 -13.24 -7.06 -3.19
C PRO A 35 -13.90 -6.11 -2.17
N LEU A 36 -15.08 -5.56 -2.47
CA LEU A 36 -15.77 -4.61 -1.59
C LEU A 36 -16.85 -5.26 -0.72
N ALA A 37 -17.20 -6.52 -0.99
CA ALA A 37 -18.32 -7.20 -0.33
C ALA A 37 -18.17 -7.33 1.20
N MET A 38 -16.93 -7.35 1.72
CA MET A 38 -16.65 -7.48 3.15
C MET A 38 -16.33 -6.15 3.85
N LEU A 39 -16.58 -5.00 3.19
CA LEU A 39 -16.32 -3.71 3.81
C LEU A 39 -17.29 -3.44 4.96
N PRO A 40 -16.78 -3.05 6.15
CA PRO A 40 -17.63 -2.66 7.24
C PRO A 40 -18.35 -1.34 6.91
N PRO A 41 -19.61 -1.17 7.34
CA PRO A 41 -20.32 0.09 7.19
C PRO A 41 -19.63 1.19 7.98
N LEU A 42 -19.79 2.43 7.52
CA LEU A 42 -19.33 3.61 8.24
C LEU A 42 -20.06 3.73 9.58
N PRO A 43 -19.35 4.02 10.69
CA PRO A 43 -19.99 4.22 11.98
C PRO A 43 -20.71 5.58 12.03
N ASP A 44 -21.94 5.60 12.53
CA ASP A 44 -22.74 6.82 12.68
C ASP A 44 -22.19 7.76 13.76
N THR A 45 -21.55 7.20 14.80
CA THR A 45 -20.90 7.97 15.86
C THR A 45 -19.41 7.69 15.84
N GLN A 46 -18.62 8.74 15.66
CA GLN A 46 -17.17 8.64 15.61
C GLN A 46 -16.64 8.27 17.00
N SER A 47 -16.21 7.01 17.12
CA SER A 47 -15.64 6.48 18.36
C SER A 47 -14.36 7.23 18.72
N THR A 48 -14.15 7.42 20.02
CA THR A 48 -12.86 7.87 20.54
C THR A 48 -11.77 6.89 20.11
N PHE A 49 -10.61 7.43 19.72
CA PHE A 49 -9.46 6.63 19.32
C PHE A 49 -9.01 5.73 20.48
N ILE A 50 -8.98 4.41 20.25
CA ILE A 50 -8.42 3.44 21.21
C ILE A 50 -7.12 2.92 20.60
N PRO A 51 -5.96 3.15 21.25
CA PRO A 51 -4.69 2.65 20.75
C PRO A 51 -4.70 1.12 20.74
N GLY A 52 -4.30 0.54 19.61
CA GLY A 52 -4.17 -0.90 19.44
C GLY A 52 -2.71 -1.35 19.43
N ASN A 53 -2.47 -2.66 19.35
CA ASN A 53 -1.11 -3.22 19.35
C ASN A 53 -0.25 -2.74 18.17
N GLN A 54 -0.84 -2.52 16.98
CA GLN A 54 -0.11 -2.08 15.79
C GLN A 54 -0.17 -0.57 15.56
N LEU A 55 -1.34 0.03 15.81
CA LEU A 55 -1.60 1.46 15.69
C LEU A 55 -1.53 2.09 17.08
N THR A 56 -0.32 2.38 17.53
CA THR A 56 -0.06 3.12 18.77
C THR A 56 -0.29 4.62 18.57
N LEU A 57 -0.48 5.35 19.68
CA LEU A 57 -0.69 6.80 19.63
C LEU A 57 0.50 7.56 19.03
N GLU A 58 1.72 7.10 19.30
CA GLU A 58 2.95 7.67 18.72
C GLU A 58 2.96 7.53 17.19
N ARG A 59 2.67 6.33 16.68
CA ARG A 59 2.58 6.08 15.22
C ARG A 59 1.49 6.90 14.57
N PHE A 60 0.33 7.01 15.23
CA PHE A 60 -0.76 7.84 14.73
C PHE A 60 -0.35 9.32 14.64
N ALA A 61 0.38 9.84 15.64
CA ALA A 61 0.91 11.19 15.62
C ALA A 61 1.97 11.40 14.52
N GLU A 62 2.81 10.39 14.25
CA GLU A 62 3.82 10.42 13.17
C GLU A 62 3.20 10.51 11.77
N LEU A 63 2.04 9.89 11.55
CA LEU A 63 1.32 9.94 10.28
C LEU A 63 0.91 11.37 9.89
N LYS A 64 0.82 12.30 10.85
CA LYS A 64 0.49 13.72 10.64
C LYS A 64 -0.69 13.91 9.69
N ILE A 65 -1.76 13.13 9.92
CA ILE A 65 -2.93 13.01 9.04
C ILE A 65 -3.52 14.38 8.69
N ASN A 66 -3.55 15.31 9.65
CA ASN A 66 -4.04 16.66 9.42
C ASN A 66 -2.95 17.75 9.50
N LYS A 67 -1.80 17.53 8.84
CA LYS A 67 -0.71 18.52 8.82
C LYS A 67 -1.15 19.90 8.35
N TYR A 68 -2.04 19.96 7.36
CA TYR A 68 -2.49 21.21 6.74
C TYR A 68 -3.81 21.74 7.32
N ARG A 69 -4.33 21.12 8.39
CA ARG A 69 -5.65 21.45 8.97
C ARG A 69 -6.79 21.47 7.93
N PHE A 70 -6.69 20.57 6.95
CA PHE A 70 -7.72 20.37 5.94
C PHE A 70 -8.91 19.60 6.51
N LEU A 71 -8.66 18.60 7.35
CA LEU A 71 -9.70 17.76 7.93
C LEU A 71 -10.35 18.41 9.14
N TRP A 72 -11.64 18.14 9.32
CA TRP A 72 -12.35 18.50 10.54
C TRP A 72 -11.96 17.56 11.69
N PRO A 73 -12.12 17.99 12.96
CA PRO A 73 -11.82 17.14 14.11
C PRO A 73 -12.60 15.82 14.10
N GLU A 74 -13.76 15.82 13.44
CA GLU A 74 -14.61 14.67 13.23
C GLU A 74 -14.03 13.70 12.18
N GLU A 75 -13.58 14.24 11.04
CA GLU A 75 -12.93 13.47 9.99
C GLU A 75 -11.59 12.86 10.45
N GLU A 76 -10.85 13.55 11.31
CA GLU A 76 -9.65 12.98 11.94
C GLU A 76 -9.96 11.71 12.74
N LYS A 77 -11.05 11.72 13.51
CA LYS A 77 -11.51 10.54 14.26
C LYS A 77 -11.96 9.43 13.33
N LEU A 78 -12.65 9.78 12.23
CA LEU A 78 -13.04 8.81 11.22
C LEU A 78 -11.82 8.13 10.59
N MET A 79 -10.78 8.90 10.25
CA MET A 79 -9.53 8.34 9.71
C MET A 79 -8.84 7.42 10.72
N ALA A 80 -8.85 7.79 12.00
CA ALA A 80 -8.35 6.93 13.06
C ALA A 80 -9.11 5.59 13.15
N TRP A 81 -10.44 5.63 13.00
CA TRP A 81 -11.27 4.44 12.93
C TRP A 81 -10.95 3.58 11.71
N VAL A 82 -10.85 4.17 10.51
CA VAL A 82 -10.49 3.44 9.27
C VAL A 82 -9.15 2.71 9.44
N LEU A 83 -8.12 3.40 9.94
CA LEU A 83 -6.80 2.81 10.16
C LEU A 83 -6.85 1.66 11.19
N HIS A 84 -7.64 1.82 12.25
CA HIS A 84 -7.78 0.79 13.27
C HIS A 84 -8.53 -0.45 12.75
N THR A 85 -9.65 -0.24 12.04
CA THR A 85 -10.48 -1.29 11.44
C THR A 85 -9.69 -2.09 10.40
N HIS A 86 -8.90 -1.40 9.58
CA HIS A 86 -8.11 -2.01 8.52
C HIS A 86 -6.64 -2.25 8.91
N LYS A 87 -6.32 -2.31 10.21
CA LYS A 87 -4.92 -2.42 10.70
C LYS A 87 -4.13 -3.58 10.09
N GLN A 88 -4.80 -4.69 9.79
CA GLN A 88 -4.19 -5.89 9.20
C GLN A 88 -3.89 -5.75 7.70
N ALA A 89 -4.51 -4.80 7.02
CA ALA A 89 -4.26 -4.55 5.59
C ALA A 89 -2.95 -3.77 5.37
N PHE A 90 -2.42 -3.12 6.40
CA PHE A 90 -1.18 -2.36 6.33
C PHE A 90 0.00 -3.19 6.81
N ALA A 91 1.14 -3.06 6.11
CA ALA A 91 2.41 -3.57 6.58
C ALA A 91 3.07 -2.50 7.47
N TRP A 92 3.16 -2.75 8.76
CA TRP A 92 3.79 -1.83 9.72
C TRP A 92 5.29 -2.04 9.83
N ASN A 93 5.75 -3.24 9.49
CA ASN A 93 7.15 -3.63 9.46
C ASN A 93 7.48 -4.25 8.09
N LYS A 94 8.77 -4.23 7.71
CA LYS A 94 9.22 -4.88 6.46
C LYS A 94 8.90 -6.37 6.40
N GLN A 95 8.84 -7.04 7.54
CA GLN A 95 8.50 -8.46 7.64
C GLN A 95 7.02 -8.75 7.33
N GLU A 96 6.15 -7.74 7.49
CA GLU A 96 4.72 -7.84 7.21
C GLU A 96 4.39 -7.49 5.76
N MET A 97 5.40 -7.11 4.96
CA MET A 97 5.21 -6.88 3.52
C MET A 97 4.87 -8.22 2.85
N GLY A 98 3.58 -8.44 2.63
CA GLY A 98 3.06 -9.61 1.95
C GLY A 98 3.14 -9.49 0.42
N LEU A 99 2.93 -10.63 -0.23
CA LEU A 99 2.62 -10.69 -1.65
C LEU A 99 1.11 -10.55 -1.85
N PHE A 100 0.71 -10.08 -3.02
CA PHE A 100 -0.70 -10.12 -3.41
C PHE A 100 -1.21 -11.57 -3.44
N CYS A 101 -2.52 -11.73 -3.25
CA CYS A 101 -3.19 -13.03 -3.37
C CYS A 101 -2.86 -13.64 -4.74
N SER A 102 -2.39 -14.90 -4.75
CA SER A 102 -2.01 -15.62 -5.97
C SER A 102 -3.16 -15.72 -6.95
N ASP A 103 -4.38 -15.85 -6.43
CA ASP A 103 -5.59 -16.09 -7.21
C ASP A 103 -5.99 -14.89 -8.09
N TYR A 104 -5.37 -13.73 -7.87
CA TYR A 104 -5.57 -12.55 -8.70
C TYR A 104 -4.80 -12.61 -10.02
N PHE A 105 -3.81 -13.48 -10.10
CA PHE A 105 -2.92 -13.59 -11.24
C PHE A 105 -3.06 -14.96 -11.87
N ASN A 106 -3.17 -15.00 -13.19
CA ASN A 106 -3.02 -16.25 -13.90
C ASN A 106 -1.58 -16.73 -13.68
N LEU A 107 -1.43 -17.91 -13.06
CA LEU A 107 -0.17 -18.63 -13.06
C LEU A 107 0.14 -18.96 -14.52
N VAL A 108 1.08 -18.21 -15.10
CA VAL A 108 1.66 -18.52 -16.42
C VAL A 108 2.37 -19.86 -16.35
#